data_AF-A0A383WFE7-F1
#
_entry.id   AF-A0A383WFE7-F1
#
_cell.length_a   1.000
_cell.length_b   1.000
_cell.length_c   1.000
_cell.angle_alpha   90.00
_cell.angle_beta   90.00
_cell.angle_gamma   90.00
#
_symmetry.space_group_name_H-M   'P 1'
#
loop_
_entity.id
_entity.type
_entity.pdbx_description
1 polymer ?
#
loop_
_entity_poly.entity_id
_entity_poly.type
_entity_poly.pdbx_seq_one_letter_code
_entity_poly.pdbx_strand_id
1 'polypeptide(L)'
;MAAIYGGDEVNAVVLDLGTWQTKAGYAGDDTPKAVFPSLAGVVANSAAANGMEVDGQQQQQQQGRKLFYGSQELGYKRPDMEVVSPFTADGLLGDWEITQQLWEYALRERLHIDPRENAVLLAEPTHNSREVREKTVQAAFEHLGCPALFLAKDAVLATFSVAKQTSVVVDAGYGCTTVAGVHDGYVLTKSVSRSPVGGRLLNSCLQKAMEARGSQLRPRQTFKRVEKKGFPGEFDVSAG
;
A
#
# COMPACT_ATOMS: atom_id res chain seq x y z
N MET A 1 23.61 25.60 -11.57
CA MET A 1 23.32 26.66 -10.59
C MET A 1 22.92 25.95 -9.31
N ALA A 2 23.63 26.20 -8.21
CA ALA A 2 23.27 25.67 -6.90
C ALA A 2 21.93 26.29 -6.46
N ALA A 3 20.95 25.45 -6.13
CA ALA A 3 19.67 25.89 -5.61
C ALA A 3 19.91 26.60 -4.27
N ILE A 4 19.48 27.86 -4.20
CA ILE A 4 19.56 28.70 -3.02
C ILE A 4 18.58 28.15 -1.98
N TYR A 5 19.12 27.70 -0.85
CA TYR A 5 18.40 27.25 0.34
C TYR A 5 17.71 28.45 1.01
N GLY A 6 16.41 28.64 0.72
CA GLY A 6 15.48 29.37 1.58
C GLY A 6 14.80 28.36 2.52
N GLY A 7 14.93 28.56 3.82
CA GLY A 7 14.50 27.60 4.85
C GLY A 7 12.99 27.46 5.07
N ASP A 8 12.16 27.51 4.03
CA ASP A 8 10.69 27.43 4.15
C ASP A 8 9.99 26.46 3.17
N GLU A 9 10.73 25.71 2.35
CA GLU A 9 10.16 24.65 1.50
C GLU A 9 11.05 23.40 1.53
N VAL A 10 10.85 22.54 2.53
CA VAL A 10 11.36 21.17 2.43
C VAL A 10 10.48 20.45 1.42
N ASN A 11 11.05 20.07 0.27
CA ASN A 11 10.44 19.13 -0.68
C ASN A 11 10.36 17.74 -0.03
N ALA A 12 9.42 17.60 0.91
CA ALA A 12 9.14 16.36 1.60
C ALA A 12 7.94 15.68 0.95
N VAL A 13 8.06 14.37 0.75
CA VAL A 13 6.94 13.51 0.39
C VAL A 13 6.45 12.75 1.59
N VAL A 14 5.13 12.60 1.68
CA VAL A 14 4.45 11.87 2.75
C VAL A 14 3.92 10.58 2.17
N LEU A 15 4.29 9.45 2.77
CA LEU A 15 3.72 8.14 2.48
C LEU A 15 3.03 7.58 3.73
N ASP A 16 1.75 7.24 3.60
CA ASP A 16 0.96 6.51 4.58
C ASP A 16 0.59 5.14 3.99
N LEU A 17 1.23 4.10 4.51
CA LEU A 17 1.03 2.71 4.09
C LEU A 17 0.01 2.01 4.99
N GLY A 18 -1.27 2.28 4.74
CA GLY A 18 -2.35 1.55 5.37
C GLY A 18 -2.44 0.10 4.89
N THR A 19 -2.96 -0.79 5.74
CA THR A 19 -3.15 -2.23 5.43
C THR A 19 -4.08 -2.55 4.25
N TRP A 20 -4.76 -1.54 3.69
CA TRP A 20 -5.59 -1.66 2.49
C TRP A 20 -5.23 -0.64 1.42
N GLN A 21 -4.94 0.60 1.80
CA GLN A 21 -4.64 1.69 0.87
C GLN A 21 -3.37 2.42 1.28
N THR A 22 -2.55 2.70 0.28
CA THR A 22 -1.41 3.59 0.38
C THR A 22 -1.84 4.97 -0.08
N LYS A 23 -1.45 5.98 0.69
CA LYS A 23 -1.65 7.39 0.36
C LYS A 23 -0.28 8.04 0.19
N ALA A 24 -0.10 8.79 -0.88
CA ALA A 24 1.14 9.48 -1.19
C ALA A 24 0.86 10.91 -1.64
N GLY A 25 1.66 11.87 -1.20
CA GLY A 25 1.53 13.28 -1.57
C GLY A 25 2.72 14.13 -1.12
N TYR A 26 2.65 15.42 -1.39
CA TYR A 26 3.66 16.38 -0.98
C TYR A 26 3.28 17.03 0.35
N ALA A 27 4.28 17.31 1.18
CA ALA A 27 4.06 18.10 2.39
C ALA A 27 3.50 19.48 2.01
N GLY A 28 2.50 19.94 2.75
CA GLY A 28 1.81 21.22 2.49
C GLY A 28 0.56 21.10 1.62
N ASP A 29 0.32 19.99 0.93
CA ASP A 29 -0.95 19.75 0.24
C ASP A 29 -2.08 19.36 1.22
N ASP A 30 -3.30 19.82 0.93
CA ASP A 30 -4.51 19.50 1.73
C ASP A 30 -4.92 18.02 1.64
N THR A 31 -4.57 17.34 0.54
CA THR A 31 -4.98 15.96 0.25
C THR A 31 -3.85 15.18 -0.43
N PRO A 32 -3.77 13.85 -0.23
CA PRO A 32 -2.81 13.03 -0.95
C PRO A 32 -3.07 13.08 -2.47
N LYS A 33 -2.00 13.20 -3.26
CA LYS A 33 -2.09 13.18 -4.73
C LYS A 33 -2.42 11.79 -5.27
N ALA A 34 -2.07 10.75 -4.54
CA ALA A 34 -2.33 9.38 -4.92
C ALA A 34 -2.91 8.57 -3.76
N VAL A 35 -3.98 7.83 -4.06
CA VAL A 35 -4.56 6.83 -3.17
C VAL A 35 -4.82 5.56 -3.98
N PHE A 36 -4.23 4.45 -3.57
CA PHE A 36 -4.31 3.18 -4.30
C PHE A 36 -4.18 1.98 -3.34
N PRO A 37 -4.59 0.77 -3.74
CA PRO A 37 -4.50 -0.40 -2.88
C PRO A 37 -3.05 -0.72 -2.48
N SER A 38 -2.82 -1.03 -1.20
CA SER A 38 -1.53 -1.51 -0.68
C SER A 38 -1.32 -3.00 -0.95
N LEU A 39 -1.76 -3.48 -2.11
CA LEU A 39 -1.73 -4.87 -2.51
C LEU A 39 -0.91 -4.99 -3.79
N ALA A 40 -0.29 -6.16 -3.98
CA ALA A 40 0.40 -6.50 -5.22
C ALA A 40 -0.29 -7.66 -5.91
N GLY A 41 -0.47 -7.54 -7.22
CA GLY A 41 -0.68 -8.68 -8.10
C GLY A 41 0.66 -9.35 -8.33
N VAL A 42 0.72 -10.67 -8.14
CA VAL A 42 1.96 -11.45 -8.22
C VAL A 42 1.75 -12.55 -9.24
N VAL A 43 2.59 -12.57 -10.27
CA VAL A 43 2.69 -13.70 -11.20
C VAL A 43 4.06 -14.33 -11.02
N ALA A 44 4.10 -15.63 -10.76
CA ALA A 44 5.36 -16.37 -10.71
C ALA A 44 6.02 -16.33 -12.09
N ASN A 45 7.29 -15.95 -12.15
CA ASN A 45 8.01 -15.90 -13.42
C ASN A 45 8.46 -17.32 -13.78
N SER A 46 7.66 -18.01 -14.59
CA SER A 46 7.94 -19.34 -15.10
C SER A 46 8.94 -19.30 -16.26
N ALA A 47 10.13 -18.74 -16.00
CA ALA A 47 11.27 -18.79 -16.93
C ALA A 47 11.99 -20.15 -16.92
N ALA A 48 11.25 -21.25 -16.75
CA ALA A 48 11.78 -22.62 -16.71
C ALA A 48 11.12 -23.57 -17.73
N ALA A 49 10.28 -23.09 -18.66
CA ALA A 49 9.58 -23.97 -19.59
C ALA A 49 10.12 -23.98 -21.04
N ASN A 50 10.86 -22.96 -21.49
CA ASN A 50 11.37 -22.91 -22.86
C ASN A 50 12.85 -22.54 -22.89
N GLY A 51 13.71 -23.49 -22.53
CA GLY A 51 15.16 -23.38 -22.73
C GLY A 51 15.50 -23.37 -24.23
N MET A 52 15.91 -22.22 -24.74
CA MET A 52 16.92 -22.18 -25.79
C MET A 52 18.13 -21.47 -25.20
N GLU A 53 19.16 -22.25 -24.90
CA GLU A 53 20.49 -21.75 -24.57
C GLU A 53 21.04 -20.99 -25.78
N VAL A 54 21.29 -19.70 -25.62
CA VAL A 54 22.13 -18.93 -26.53
C VAL A 54 23.41 -18.61 -25.79
N ASP A 55 24.51 -19.09 -26.34
CA ASP A 55 25.87 -19.01 -25.82
C ASP A 55 26.25 -17.62 -25.27
N GLY A 56 26.77 -17.61 -24.04
CA GLY A 56 27.92 -16.75 -23.73
C GLY A 56 27.81 -15.71 -22.62
N GLN A 57 26.64 -15.44 -22.02
CA GLN A 57 26.56 -14.55 -20.84
C GLN A 57 25.50 -15.03 -19.85
N GLN A 58 25.95 -15.77 -18.82
CA GLN A 58 25.15 -16.05 -17.63
C GLN A 58 24.95 -14.74 -16.85
N GLN A 59 24.00 -13.92 -17.27
CA GLN A 59 23.32 -13.06 -16.30
C GLN A 59 22.51 -14.00 -15.41
N GLN A 60 22.81 -14.01 -14.12
CA GLN A 60 21.95 -14.62 -13.11
C GLN A 60 20.57 -13.96 -13.20
N GLN A 61 19.69 -14.48 -14.07
CA GLN A 61 18.29 -14.13 -14.06
C GLN A 61 17.75 -14.68 -12.74
N GLN A 62 17.69 -13.81 -11.73
CA GLN A 62 17.03 -14.09 -10.47
C GLN A 62 15.63 -14.60 -10.81
N GLN A 63 15.24 -15.72 -10.19
CA GLN A 63 13.87 -16.20 -10.15
C GLN A 63 13.01 -15.11 -9.47
N GLY A 64 12.62 -14.08 -10.22
CA GLY A 64 11.92 -12.92 -9.71
C GLY A 64 10.41 -13.10 -9.79
N ARG A 65 9.65 -12.51 -8.86
CA ARG A 65 8.20 -12.38 -8.99
C ARG A 65 7.89 -11.19 -9.89
N LYS A 66 6.91 -11.31 -10.80
CA LYS A 66 6.41 -10.13 -11.51
C LYS A 66 5.31 -9.48 -10.67
N LEU A 67 5.56 -8.24 -10.25
CA LEU A 67 4.69 -7.48 -9.37
C LEU A 67 3.89 -6.43 -10.13
N PHE A 68 2.62 -6.27 -9.77
CA PHE A 68 1.65 -5.40 -10.40
C PHE A 68 0.94 -4.55 -9.34
N TYR A 69 0.91 -3.23 -9.50
CA TYR A 69 0.40 -2.31 -8.49
C TYR A 69 -0.67 -1.37 -9.04
N GLY A 70 -1.56 -0.93 -8.15
CA GLY A 70 -2.64 -0.01 -8.47
C GLY A 70 -3.93 -0.68 -8.92
N SER A 71 -5.02 0.06 -8.81
CA SER A 71 -6.36 -0.48 -9.03
C SER A 71 -6.60 -1.03 -10.43
N GLN A 72 -5.96 -0.43 -11.45
CA GLN A 72 -6.09 -0.90 -12.84
C GLN A 72 -5.43 -2.26 -13.02
N GLU A 73 -4.18 -2.38 -12.56
CA GLU A 73 -3.40 -3.60 -12.66
C GLU A 73 -4.01 -4.75 -11.87
N LEU A 74 -4.50 -4.49 -10.66
CA LEU A 74 -5.20 -5.48 -9.83
C LEU A 74 -6.58 -5.86 -10.39
N GLY A 75 -7.22 -4.94 -11.12
CA GLY A 75 -8.51 -5.17 -11.78
C GLY A 75 -8.39 -5.94 -13.09
N TYR A 76 -7.20 -6.00 -13.69
CA TYR A 76 -6.95 -6.70 -14.94
C TYR A 76 -6.71 -8.19 -14.70
N LYS A 77 -7.48 -9.04 -15.39
CA LYS A 77 -7.35 -10.50 -15.27
C LYS A 77 -6.07 -10.96 -15.95
N ARG A 78 -5.19 -11.60 -15.18
CA ARG A 78 -4.01 -12.30 -15.70
C ARG A 78 -4.08 -13.77 -15.27
N PRO A 79 -3.71 -14.72 -16.14
CA PRO A 79 -3.48 -16.10 -15.72
C PRO A 79 -2.48 -16.14 -14.57
N ASP A 80 -2.77 -17.00 -13.59
CA ASP A 80 -1.88 -17.32 -12.45
C ASP A 80 -1.43 -16.11 -11.61
N MET A 81 -2.18 -15.01 -11.65
CA MET A 81 -1.94 -13.85 -10.80
C MET A 81 -2.67 -13.97 -9.47
N GLU A 82 -1.93 -13.91 -8.37
CA GLU A 82 -2.47 -13.82 -7.01
C GLU A 82 -2.39 -12.39 -6.49
N VAL A 83 -3.38 -11.98 -5.68
CA VAL A 83 -3.34 -10.67 -5.01
C VAL A 83 -2.90 -10.87 -3.57
N VAL A 84 -1.76 -10.30 -3.20
CA VAL A 84 -1.15 -10.49 -1.89
C VAL A 84 -0.89 -9.15 -1.19
N SER A 85 -0.83 -9.21 0.14
CA SER A 85 -0.56 -8.06 1.02
C SER A 85 0.91 -8.09 1.47
N PRO A 86 1.62 -6.95 1.51
CA PRO A 86 2.95 -6.88 2.10
C PRO A 86 2.92 -6.94 3.63
N PHE A 87 1.74 -6.75 4.25
CA PHE A 87 1.57 -6.77 5.69
C PHE A 87 1.37 -8.17 6.24
N THR A 88 1.95 -8.42 7.42
CA THR A 88 1.71 -9.60 8.26
C THR A 88 0.29 -9.58 8.86
N ALA A 89 -0.09 -10.67 9.54
CA ALA A 89 -1.35 -10.76 10.24
C ALA A 89 -1.55 -9.64 11.28
N ASP A 90 -0.47 -9.17 11.90
CA ASP A 90 -0.47 -8.10 12.91
C ASP A 90 -0.51 -6.69 12.30
N GLY A 91 -0.57 -6.58 10.97
CA GLY A 91 -0.62 -5.30 10.26
C GLY A 91 0.72 -4.57 10.18
N LEU A 92 1.84 -5.27 10.38
CA LEU A 92 3.20 -4.73 10.20
C LEU A 92 3.76 -5.15 8.84
N LEU A 93 4.74 -4.42 8.31
CA LEU A 93 5.41 -4.78 7.06
C LEU A 93 6.15 -6.12 7.21
N GLY A 94 5.97 -7.03 6.25
CA GLY A 94 6.53 -8.38 6.27
C GLY A 94 7.20 -8.78 4.95
N ASP A 95 6.56 -8.53 3.81
CA ASP A 95 7.15 -8.78 2.48
C ASP A 95 7.84 -7.51 1.97
N TRP A 96 9.16 -7.48 2.11
CA TRP A 96 9.97 -6.30 1.78
C TRP A 96 10.17 -6.08 0.29
N GLU A 97 10.17 -7.14 -0.53
CA GLU A 97 10.21 -7.02 -1.99
C GLU A 97 8.96 -6.28 -2.47
N ILE A 98 7.79 -6.69 -1.96
CA ILE A 98 6.53 -6.04 -2.30
C ILE A 98 6.47 -4.61 -1.75
N THR A 99 6.96 -4.40 -0.53
CA THR A 99 6.95 -3.08 0.12
C THR A 99 7.82 -2.07 -0.63
N GLN A 100 9.04 -2.45 -0.99
CA GLN A 100 9.97 -1.60 -1.73
C GLN A 100 9.40 -1.21 -3.10
N GLN A 101 8.86 -2.17 -3.84
CA GLN A 101 8.26 -1.91 -5.14
C GLN A 101 6.94 -1.14 -5.06
N LEU A 102 6.20 -1.25 -3.95
CA LEU A 102 5.03 -0.40 -3.65
C LEU A 102 5.45 1.05 -3.43
N TRP A 103 6.58 1.31 -2.77
CA TRP A 103 7.16 2.65 -2.62
C TRP A 103 7.63 3.21 -3.96
N GLU A 104 8.30 2.41 -4.78
CA GLU A 104 8.72 2.82 -6.12
C GLU A 104 7.52 3.19 -6.99
N TYR A 105 6.45 2.38 -6.96
CA TYR A 105 5.19 2.72 -7.61
C TYR A 105 4.61 4.04 -7.07
N ALA A 106 4.58 4.24 -5.75
CA ALA A 106 4.09 5.49 -5.15
C ALA A 106 4.87 6.71 -5.63
N LEU A 107 6.20 6.64 -5.61
CA LEU A 107 7.06 7.80 -5.82
C LEU A 107 7.29 8.08 -7.32
N ARG A 108 7.63 7.05 -8.11
CA ARG A 108 7.96 7.22 -9.53
C ARG A 108 6.74 7.18 -10.44
N GLU A 109 5.80 6.28 -10.20
CA GLU A 109 4.64 6.10 -11.09
C GLU A 109 3.44 6.96 -10.70
N ARG A 110 3.28 7.31 -9.42
CA ARG A 110 2.14 8.12 -8.96
C ARG A 110 2.50 9.58 -8.72
N LEU A 111 3.66 9.87 -8.14
CA LEU A 111 4.09 11.25 -7.90
C LEU A 111 5.04 11.78 -8.97
N HIS A 112 5.64 10.91 -9.79
CA HIS A 112 6.58 11.26 -10.86
C HIS A 112 7.84 12.00 -10.37
N ILE A 113 8.42 11.51 -9.26
CA ILE A 113 9.62 12.09 -8.67
C ILE A 113 10.77 11.07 -8.57
N ASP A 114 11.99 11.58 -8.40
CA ASP A 114 13.12 10.76 -7.93
C ASP A 114 13.18 10.82 -6.38
N PRO A 115 13.03 9.70 -5.66
CA PRO A 115 13.18 9.66 -4.20
C PRO A 115 14.52 10.20 -3.69
N ARG A 116 15.57 10.16 -4.52
CA ARG A 116 16.91 10.64 -4.15
C ARG A 116 17.02 12.15 -3.98
N GLU A 117 16.01 12.89 -4.42
CA GLU A 117 15.98 14.36 -4.35
C GLU A 117 15.01 14.88 -3.27
N ASN A 118 14.30 14.00 -2.55
CA ASN A 118 13.18 14.38 -1.68
C ASN A 118 13.30 13.75 -0.30
N ALA A 119 13.06 14.53 0.75
CA ALA A 119 12.92 13.98 2.10
C ALA A 119 11.64 13.14 2.18
N VAL A 120 11.66 12.03 2.93
CA VAL A 120 10.50 11.14 3.05
C VAL A 120 9.98 11.15 4.49
N LEU A 121 8.69 11.41 4.65
CA LEU A 121 7.95 11.13 5.89
C LEU A 121 7.13 9.86 5.68
N LEU A 122 7.38 8.84 6.50
CA LEU A 122 6.58 7.61 6.52
C LEU A 122 5.70 7.59 7.77
N ALA A 123 4.41 7.39 7.56
CA ALA A 123 3.50 7.05 8.64
C ALA A 123 3.75 5.60 9.10
N GLU A 124 3.77 5.37 10.42
CA GLU A 124 3.96 4.05 11.00
C GLU A 124 2.93 3.73 12.10
N PRO A 125 2.57 2.44 12.27
CA PRO A 125 1.70 2.04 13.37
C PRO A 125 2.33 2.32 14.73
N THR A 126 1.49 2.65 15.72
CA THR A 126 1.96 2.94 17.09
C THR A 126 2.68 1.75 17.75
N HIS A 127 2.31 0.53 17.37
CA HIS A 127 2.87 -0.74 17.86
C HIS A 127 4.00 -1.29 16.98
N ASN A 128 4.57 -0.49 16.09
CA ASN A 128 5.62 -0.95 15.19
C ASN A 128 6.83 -1.50 15.97
N SER A 129 7.38 -2.62 15.50
CA SER A 129 8.52 -3.26 16.16
C SER A 129 9.82 -2.54 15.79
N ARG A 130 10.82 -2.67 16.67
CA ARG A 130 12.16 -2.13 16.38
C ARG A 130 12.76 -2.73 15.11
N GLU A 131 12.60 -4.03 14.92
CA GLU A 131 13.13 -4.74 13.75
C GLU A 131 12.51 -4.21 12.44
N VAL A 132 11.18 -4.02 12.41
CA VAL A 132 10.50 -3.47 11.23
C VAL A 132 10.96 -2.05 10.97
N ARG A 133 11.12 -1.21 12.01
CA ARG A 133 11.65 0.16 11.87
C ARG A 133 13.06 0.19 11.30
N GLU A 134 13.95 -0.67 11.78
CA GLU A 134 15.33 -0.76 11.29
C GLU A 134 15.35 -1.15 9.80
N LYS A 135 14.53 -2.14 9.40
CA LYS A 135 14.36 -2.51 7.99
C LYS A 135 13.71 -1.42 7.14
N THR A 136 12.75 -0.67 7.68
CA THR A 136 12.14 0.50 7.01
C THR A 136 13.21 1.55 6.72
N VAL A 137 14.05 1.87 7.71
CA VAL A 137 15.14 2.85 7.58
C VAL A 137 16.16 2.37 6.56
N GLN A 138 16.55 1.10 6.64
CA GLN A 138 17.46 0.48 5.67
C GLN A 138 16.90 0.61 4.25
N ALA A 139 15.64 0.20 4.01
CA ALA A 139 15.02 0.27 2.70
C ALA A 139 14.90 1.73 2.19
N ALA A 140 14.59 2.69 3.05
CA ALA A 140 14.49 4.08 2.65
C ALA A 140 15.86 4.65 2.18
N PHE A 141 16.94 4.36 2.90
CA PHE A 141 18.27 4.87 2.54
C PHE A 141 18.99 4.04 1.47
N GLU A 142 18.94 2.72 1.55
CA GLU A 142 19.70 1.84 0.65
C GLU A 142 18.95 1.55 -0.66
N HIS A 143 17.63 1.38 -0.62
CA HIS A 143 16.84 1.08 -1.81
C HIS A 143 16.32 2.34 -2.49
N LEU A 144 15.62 3.22 -1.76
CA LEU A 144 15.12 4.47 -2.35
C LEU A 144 16.20 5.55 -2.51
N GLY A 145 17.25 5.52 -1.68
CA GLY A 145 18.31 6.52 -1.71
C GLY A 145 17.88 7.90 -1.21
N CYS A 146 16.84 8.01 -0.38
CA CYS A 146 16.33 9.31 0.04
C CYS A 146 17.34 10.07 0.92
N PRO A 147 17.47 11.40 0.77
CA PRO A 147 18.43 12.21 1.52
C PRO A 147 18.09 12.33 3.01
N ALA A 148 16.82 12.18 3.39
CA ALA A 148 16.36 12.24 4.77
C ALA A 148 15.07 11.44 4.95
N LEU A 149 14.88 10.90 6.16
CA LEU A 149 13.71 10.11 6.54
C LEU A 149 13.18 10.55 7.92
N PHE A 150 11.87 10.65 8.05
CA PHE A 150 11.18 10.75 9.33
C PHE A 150 10.09 9.68 9.44
N LEU A 151 10.07 8.95 10.56
CA LEU A 151 9.02 7.98 10.89
C LEU A 151 8.06 8.61 11.90
N ALA A 152 6.81 8.77 11.52
CA ALA A 152 5.79 9.41 12.33
C ALA A 152 4.69 8.42 12.71
N LYS A 153 4.36 8.31 14.00
CA LYS A 153 3.28 7.42 14.44
C LYS A 153 1.92 7.94 13.96
N ASP A 154 1.08 7.05 13.43
CA ASP A 154 -0.26 7.37 12.92
C ASP A 154 -1.10 8.17 13.92
N ALA A 155 -1.06 7.78 15.20
CA ALA A 155 -1.79 8.47 16.26
C ALA A 155 -1.34 9.93 16.46
N VAL A 156 -0.05 10.22 16.30
CA VAL A 156 0.47 11.60 16.40
C VAL A 156 0.03 12.41 15.18
N LEU A 157 0.13 11.83 13.97
CA LEU A 157 -0.32 12.46 12.74
C LEU A 157 -1.83 12.80 12.81
N ALA A 158 -2.65 11.87 13.28
CA ALA A 158 -4.09 12.09 13.47
C ALA A 158 -4.41 13.14 14.55
N THR A 159 -3.58 13.25 15.58
CA THR A 159 -3.73 14.28 16.63
C THR A 159 -3.42 15.67 16.07
N PHE A 160 -2.35 15.78 15.27
CA PHE A 160 -1.91 17.04 14.69
C PHE A 160 -2.82 17.53 13.55
N SER A 161 -3.48 16.63 12.82
CA SER A 161 -4.41 17.01 11.75
C SER A 161 -5.62 17.82 12.26
N VAL A 162 -5.95 17.70 13.55
CA VAL A 162 -7.00 18.49 14.22
C VAL A 162 -6.47 19.63 15.08
N ALA A 163 -5.20 20.01 14.88
CA ALA A 163 -4.50 21.07 15.62
C ALA A 163 -4.54 20.90 17.15
N LYS A 164 -4.44 19.65 17.62
CA LYS A 164 -4.32 19.31 19.05
C LYS A 164 -2.95 18.70 19.31
N GLN A 165 -2.48 18.79 20.55
CA GLN A 165 -1.25 18.14 21.01
C GLN A 165 -1.53 16.96 21.96
N THR A 166 -2.72 16.94 22.56
CA THR A 166 -3.19 15.88 23.46
C THR A 166 -4.57 15.41 23.00
N SER A 167 -4.73 14.10 22.76
CA SER A 167 -6.00 13.47 22.40
C SER A 167 -5.97 11.96 22.59
N VAL A 168 -7.14 11.33 22.61
CA VAL A 168 -7.27 9.88 22.41
C VAL A 168 -7.66 9.64 20.97
N VAL A 169 -6.84 8.89 20.25
CA VAL A 169 -7.07 8.52 18.85
C VAL A 169 -7.67 7.12 18.81
N VAL A 170 -8.79 6.99 18.10
CA VAL A 170 -9.40 5.70 17.74
C VAL A 170 -9.26 5.55 16.23
N ASP A 171 -8.26 4.80 15.79
CA ASP A 171 -7.99 4.53 14.38
C ASP A 171 -8.58 3.17 13.99
N ALA A 172 -9.66 3.20 13.20
CA ALA A 172 -10.36 2.01 12.70
C ALA A 172 -10.02 1.77 11.23
N GLY A 173 -8.96 1.01 10.98
CA GLY A 173 -8.47 0.68 9.64
C GLY A 173 -9.06 -0.62 9.06
N TYR A 174 -8.43 -1.10 7.98
CA TYR A 174 -8.81 -2.36 7.36
C TYR A 174 -8.39 -3.59 8.18
N GLY A 175 -7.13 -3.66 8.57
CA GLY A 175 -6.57 -4.81 9.30
C GLY A 175 -6.89 -4.85 10.80
N CYS A 176 -7.03 -3.70 11.45
CA CYS A 176 -7.27 -3.60 12.88
C CYS A 176 -7.85 -2.23 13.28
N THR A 177 -8.37 -2.16 14.50
CA THR A 177 -8.68 -0.91 15.21
C THR A 177 -7.67 -0.71 16.34
N THR A 178 -7.07 0.48 16.42
CA THR A 178 -6.11 0.85 17.45
C THR A 178 -6.63 2.05 18.24
N VAL A 179 -6.51 2.00 19.57
CA VAL A 179 -6.78 3.13 20.46
C VAL A 179 -5.46 3.55 21.09
N ALA A 180 -5.07 4.81 20.92
CA ALA A 180 -3.82 5.34 21.44
C ALA A 180 -4.03 6.71 22.09
N GLY A 181 -3.49 6.89 23.29
CA GLY A 181 -3.42 8.20 23.94
C GLY A 181 -2.20 8.97 23.43
N VAL A 182 -2.40 10.20 23.00
CA VAL A 182 -1.35 11.17 22.68
C VAL A 182 -1.37 12.27 23.72
N HIS A 183 -0.21 12.58 24.29
CA HIS A 183 -0.03 13.66 25.25
C HIS A 183 1.21 14.46 24.87
N ASP A 184 1.04 15.77 24.68
CA ASP A 184 2.07 16.72 24.26
C ASP A 184 2.88 16.24 23.04
N GLY A 185 2.20 15.64 22.06
CA GLY A 185 2.80 15.11 20.84
C GLY A 185 3.46 13.73 20.97
N TYR A 186 3.43 13.12 22.16
CA TYR A 186 3.98 11.78 22.42
C TYR A 186 2.88 10.74 22.61
N VAL A 187 3.07 9.57 22.01
CA VAL A 187 2.15 8.44 22.24
C VAL A 187 2.47 7.75 23.55
N LEU A 188 1.46 7.61 24.41
CA LEU A 188 1.51 6.85 25.65
C LEU A 188 1.46 5.34 25.33
N THR A 189 2.63 4.76 25.02
CA THR A 189 2.74 3.38 24.50
C THR A 189 2.08 2.32 25.39
N LYS A 190 2.12 2.48 26.71
CA LYS A 190 1.50 1.56 27.68
C LYS A 190 -0.04 1.57 27.65
N SER A 191 -0.66 2.62 27.13
CA SER A 191 -2.12 2.74 27.05
C SER A 191 -2.68 2.33 25.69
N VAL A 192 -1.82 1.84 24.79
CA VAL A 192 -2.24 1.47 23.44
C VAL A 192 -3.00 0.16 23.50
N SER A 193 -4.23 0.18 23.02
CA SER A 193 -5.07 -1.01 22.88
C SER A 193 -5.32 -1.30 21.41
N ARG A 194 -5.35 -2.58 21.05
CA ARG A 194 -5.55 -3.02 19.67
C ARG A 194 -6.57 -4.14 19.61
N SER A 195 -7.39 -4.10 18.58
CA SER A 195 -8.35 -5.13 18.24
C SER A 195 -8.20 -5.53 16.78
N PRO A 196 -8.24 -6.83 16.43
CA PRO A 196 -8.24 -7.28 15.03
C PRO A 196 -9.58 -7.00 14.32
N VAL A 197 -10.50 -6.27 14.96
CA VAL A 197 -11.73 -5.77 14.35
C VAL A 197 -11.41 -4.59 13.45
N GLY A 198 -11.72 -4.72 12.17
CA GLY A 198 -11.55 -3.67 11.16
C GLY A 198 -12.32 -4.01 9.89
N GLY A 199 -12.03 -3.30 8.81
CA GLY A 199 -12.70 -3.51 7.51
C GLY A 199 -12.62 -4.95 6.99
N ARG A 200 -11.52 -5.68 7.26
CA ARG A 200 -11.35 -7.09 6.85
C ARG A 200 -12.39 -8.01 7.49
N LEU A 201 -12.66 -7.82 8.79
CA LEU A 201 -13.69 -8.59 9.50
C LEU A 201 -15.08 -8.24 8.96
N LEU A 202 -15.36 -6.95 8.75
CA LEU A 202 -16.64 -6.49 8.19
C LEU A 202 -16.91 -7.09 6.80
N ASN A 203 -15.89 -7.10 5.92
CA ASN A 203 -15.98 -7.74 4.61
C ASN A 203 -16.31 -9.23 4.73
N SER A 204 -15.67 -9.93 5.68
CA SER A 204 -15.88 -11.36 5.91
C SER A 204 -17.29 -11.65 6.45
N CYS A 205 -17.80 -10.82 7.36
CA CYS A 205 -19.17 -10.91 7.87
C CYS A 205 -20.20 -10.66 6.76
N LEU A 206 -19.98 -9.64 5.92
CA LEU A 206 -20.87 -9.34 4.80
C LEU A 206 -20.88 -10.48 3.78
N GLN A 207 -19.72 -11.03 3.44
CA GLN A 207 -19.63 -12.18 2.53
C GLN A 207 -20.42 -13.38 3.05
N LYS A 208 -20.22 -13.77 4.31
CA LYS A 208 -20.97 -14.87 4.94
C LYS A 208 -22.48 -14.62 4.96
N ALA A 209 -22.89 -13.37 5.22
CA ALA A 209 -24.30 -12.99 5.21
C ALA A 209 -24.93 -13.07 3.81
N MET A 210 -24.18 -12.73 2.75
CA MET A 210 -24.63 -12.88 1.36
C MET A 210 -24.72 -14.35 0.96
N GLU A 211 -23.73 -15.16 1.32
CA GLU A 211 -23.72 -16.61 1.07
C GLU A 211 -24.90 -17.31 1.75
N ALA A 212 -25.21 -16.95 3.00
CA ALA A 212 -26.37 -17.46 3.73
C ALA A 212 -27.72 -17.11 3.07
N ARG A 213 -27.77 -16.06 2.25
CA ARG A 213 -28.95 -15.66 1.46
C ARG A 213 -28.97 -16.28 0.07
N GLY A 214 -28.06 -17.21 -0.24
CA GLY A 214 -27.94 -17.83 -1.56
C GLY A 214 -27.36 -16.90 -2.63
N SER A 215 -26.81 -15.75 -2.24
CA SER A 215 -26.17 -14.80 -3.17
C SER A 215 -24.67 -15.05 -3.22
N GLN A 216 -24.20 -15.68 -4.31
CA GLN A 216 -22.78 -15.91 -4.51
C GLN A 216 -22.09 -14.63 -4.99
N LEU A 217 -21.09 -14.15 -4.25
CA LEU A 217 -20.25 -13.05 -4.71
C LEU A 217 -19.36 -13.55 -5.85
N ARG A 218 -19.55 -12.99 -7.05
CA ARG A 218 -18.76 -13.35 -8.24
C ARG A 218 -17.84 -12.19 -8.61
N PRO A 219 -16.53 -12.45 -8.84
CA PRO A 219 -15.64 -11.41 -9.35
C PRO A 219 -16.17 -10.82 -10.65
N ARG A 220 -16.04 -9.51 -10.86
CA ARG A 220 -16.50 -8.84 -12.10
C ARG A 220 -16.01 -9.53 -13.38
N GLN A 221 -14.82 -10.11 -13.34
CA GLN A 221 -14.18 -10.79 -14.46
C GLN A 221 -14.82 -12.14 -14.84
N THR A 222 -15.70 -12.71 -14.01
CA THR A 222 -16.46 -13.91 -14.38
C THR A 222 -17.70 -13.59 -15.18
N PHE A 223 -18.08 -12.32 -15.32
CA PHE A 223 -19.21 -11.91 -16.15
C PHE A 223 -18.75 -11.65 -17.58
N LYS A 224 -19.46 -12.23 -18.55
CA LYS A 224 -19.34 -11.91 -19.97
C LYS A 224 -20.41 -10.88 -20.33
N ARG A 225 -19.99 -9.86 -21.07
CA ARG A 225 -20.88 -8.79 -21.56
C ARG A 225 -20.88 -8.85 -23.08
N VAL A 226 -22.02 -9.17 -23.68
CA VAL A 226 -22.20 -9.27 -25.12
C VAL A 226 -23.17 -8.18 -25.56
N GLU A 227 -22.78 -7.35 -26.53
CA GLU A 227 -23.67 -6.31 -27.05
C GLU A 227 -24.81 -6.95 -27.84
N LYS A 228 -26.04 -6.49 -27.60
CA LYS A 228 -27.21 -7.02 -28.27
C LYS A 228 -27.19 -6.63 -29.74
N LYS A 229 -27.37 -7.61 -30.61
CA LYS A 229 -27.41 -7.39 -32.05
C LYS A 229 -28.59 -6.47 -32.40
N GLY A 230 -28.32 -5.31 -33.01
CA GLY A 230 -29.32 -4.33 -33.40
C GLY A 230 -29.66 -3.26 -32.36
N PHE A 231 -29.07 -3.32 -31.16
CA PHE A 231 -29.28 -2.32 -30.10
C PHE A 231 -27.94 -1.81 -29.55
N PRO A 232 -27.29 -0.86 -30.25
CA PRO A 232 -26.02 -0.29 -29.81
C PRO A 232 -26.12 0.28 -28.40
N GLY A 233 -25.22 -0.13 -27.50
CA GLY A 233 -25.21 0.30 -26.11
C GLY A 233 -26.04 -0.56 -25.14
N GLU A 234 -26.82 -1.53 -25.63
CA GLU A 234 -27.45 -2.55 -24.79
C GLU A 234 -26.63 -3.84 -24.73
N PHE A 235 -26.52 -4.44 -23.55
CA PHE A 235 -25.66 -5.61 -23.35
C PHE A 235 -26.35 -6.71 -22.55
N ASP A 236 -26.21 -7.93 -23.02
CA ASP A 236 -26.52 -9.13 -22.25
C ASP A 236 -25.33 -9.45 -21.35
N VAL A 237 -25.59 -9.53 -20.04
CA VAL A 237 -24.59 -9.89 -19.04
C VAL A 237 -24.92 -11.29 -18.54
N SER A 238 -24.03 -12.24 -18.83
CA SER A 238 -24.14 -13.61 -18.32
C SER A 238 -22.94 -13.92 -17.44
N ALA A 239 -23.15 -14.66 -16.36
CA ALA A 239 -22.04 -15.19 -15.59
C ALA A 239 -21.46 -16.39 -16.35
N GLY A 240 -20.17 -16.34 -16.65
CA GLY A 240 -19.42 -17.40 -17.32
C GLY A 240 -18.90 -18.47 -16.38
#